data_AF-A0A1Q4HS12-F1
#
_entry.id   AF-A0A1Q4HS12-F1
#
_cell.length_a   1.000
_cell.length_b   1.000
_cell.length_c   1.000
_cell.angle_alpha   90.00
_cell.angle_beta   90.00
_cell.angle_gamma   90.00
#
_symmetry.space_group_name_H-M   'P 1'
#
loop_
_entity.id
_entity.type
_entity.pdbx_description
1 polymer ?
#
loop_
_entity_poly.entity_id
_entity_poly.type
_entity_poly.pdbx_seq_one_letter_code
_entity_poly.pdbx_strand_id
1 'polypeptide(L)' 'MLVCPYHHRAHHRGLITISGTATDLVVTDDCGRALSPGSLAHPPNDPPPAVPPWPGPLGERADWWWYDPFQPQPPPSTN' A
#
# COMPACT_ATOMS: atom_id res chain seq x y z
N MET A 1 0.16 -7.24 1.71
CA MET A 1 1.61 -7.17 2.01
C MET A 1 2.13 -5.86 1.44
N LEU A 2 2.51 -4.90 2.28
CA LEU A 2 3.01 -3.59 1.86
C LEU A 2 4.54 -3.60 1.98
N VAL A 3 5.25 -3.46 0.87
CA VAL A 3 6.72 -3.29 0.88
C VAL A 3 7.02 -1.88 1.41
N CYS A 4 7.89 -1.75 2.41
CA CYS A 4 8.19 -0.43 2.99
C CYS A 4 8.88 0.49 1.96
N PRO A 5 8.82 1.83 2.13
CA PRO A 5 9.35 2.78 1.14
C PRO A 5 10.83 2.59 0.81
N TYR A 6 11.63 2.10 1.76
CA TYR A 6 13.04 1.77 1.54
C TYR A 6 13.20 0.60 0.57
N HIS A 7 12.56 -0.54 0.86
CA HIS A 7 12.63 -1.73 0.01
C HIS A 7 12.00 -1.50 -1.36
N HIS A 8 10.95 -0.69 -1.45
CA HIS A 8 10.38 -0.32 -2.74
C HIS A 8 11.41 0.44 -3.61
N ARG A 9 12.15 1.40 -3.03
CA ARG A 9 13.25 2.08 -3.74
C ARG A 9 14.39 1.14 -4.09
N ALA A 10 14.75 0.21 -3.19
CA ALA A 10 15.80 -0.77 -3.44
C ALA A 10 15.47 -1.68 -4.64
N HIS A 11 14.21 -2.07 -4.80
CA HIS A 11 13.73 -2.85 -5.94
C HIS A 11 13.90 -2.09 -7.26
N HIS A 12 13.47 -0.82 -7.32
CA HIS A 12 13.67 0.02 -8.52
C HIS A 12 15.15 0.26 -8.86
N ARG A 13 16.05 0.15 -7.87
CA ARG A 13 17.51 0.23 -8.06
C ARG A 13 18.17 -1.09 -8.44
N GLY A 14 17.43 -2.21 -8.45
CA GLY A 14 17.97 -3.54 -8.71
C GLY A 14 18.79 -4.13 -7.55
N LEU A 15 18.68 -3.57 -6.34
CA LEU A 15 19.41 -4.05 -5.16
C LEU A 15 18.73 -5.23 -4.47
N ILE A 16 17.44 -5.42 -4.75
CA ILE A 16 16.66 -6.57 -4.30
C ILE A 16 15.77 -7.07 -5.43
N THR A 17 15.47 -8.36 -5.42
CA THR A 17 14.46 -8.98 -6.29
C THR A 17 13.26 -9.40 -5.44
N ILE A 18 12.06 -9.10 -5.93
CA ILE A 18 10.80 -9.51 -5.30
C ILE A 18 10.13 -10.54 -6.21
N SER A 19 9.88 -11.75 -5.70
CA SER A 19 9.32 -12.85 -6.47
C SER A 19 8.28 -13.64 -5.67
N GLY A 20 7.54 -14.52 -6.34
CA GLY A 20 6.53 -15.38 -5.72
C GLY A 20 5.12 -14.80 -5.74
N THR A 21 4.22 -15.41 -4.95
CA THR A 21 2.81 -15.01 -4.87
C THR A 21 2.61 -14.03 -3.72
N ALA A 22 1.46 -13.35 -3.67
CA ALA A 22 1.17 -12.39 -2.60
C ALA A 22 1.22 -12.99 -1.18
N THR A 23 0.98 -14.30 -1.05
CA THR A 23 1.04 -15.06 0.21
C THR A 23 2.39 -15.75 0.45
N ASP A 24 3.20 -15.89 -0.59
CA ASP A 24 4.48 -16.61 -0.55
C ASP A 24 5.53 -15.77 -1.30
N LEU A 25 5.80 -14.59 -0.75
CA LEU A 25 6.72 -13.63 -1.33
C LEU A 25 8.14 -13.92 -0.86
N VAL A 26 9.05 -14.06 -1.80
CA VAL A 26 10.48 -14.20 -1.55
C VAL A 26 11.19 -12.93 -1.98
N VAL A 27 11.95 -12.34 -1.06
CA VAL A 27 12.81 -11.19 -1.34
C VAL A 27 14.26 -11.66 -1.29
N THR A 28 15.02 -11.44 -2.35
CA THR A 28 16.46 -11.70 -2.38
C THR A 28 17.25 -10.42 -2.56
N ASP A 29 18.50 -10.39 -2.11
CA ASP A 29 19.45 -9.34 -2.51
C ASP A 29 19.94 -9.53 -3.96
N ASP A 30 20.83 -8.64 -4.39
CA ASP A 30 21.49 -8.64 -5.70
C ASP A 30 22.36 -9.89 -5.95
N CYS A 31 22.80 -10.56 -4.88
CA CYS A 31 23.53 -11.82 -4.93
C CYS A 31 22.61 -13.05 -4.92
N GLY A 32 21.29 -12.86 -4.88
CA GLY A 32 20.30 -13.95 -4.83
C GLY A 32 20.11 -14.57 -3.44
N ARG A 33 20.66 -13.99 -2.38
CA ARG A 33 20.47 -14.49 -1.01
C ARG A 33 19.11 -14.03 -0.48
N ALA A 34 18.33 -14.98 0.04
CA ALA A 34 17.03 -14.68 0.64
C ALA A 34 17.18 -13.77 1.87
N LEU A 35 16.43 -12.67 1.88
CA LEU A 35 16.36 -11.75 3.00
C LEU A 35 15.33 -12.27 3.99
N SER A 36 15.72 -12.38 5.26
CA SER A 36 14.79 -12.74 6.33
C SER A 36 13.70 -11.67 6.46
N PRO A 37 12.43 -12.05 6.70
CA PRO A 37 11.36 -11.10 6.99
C PRO A 37 11.68 -10.35 8.30
N GLY A 38 12.30 -9.19 8.16
CA GLY A 38 12.68 -8.31 9.24
C GLY A 38 12.43 -6.88 8.79
N SER A 39 11.41 -6.24 9.37
CA SER A 39 11.23 -4.81 9.18
C SER A 39 12.37 -4.08 9.89
N LEU A 40 13.37 -3.65 9.13
CA LEU A 40 14.35 -2.63 9.56
C LEU A 40 13.76 -1.22 9.43
N ALA A 41 12.42 -1.08 9.46
CA ALA A 41 11.80 0.23 9.50
C ALA A 41 12.28 0.93 10.78
N HIS A 42 13.32 1.74 10.64
CA HIS A 42 13.76 2.61 11.70
C HIS A 42 12.68 3.67 11.89
N PRO A 43 12.28 3.96 13.14
CA PRO A 43 11.49 5.14 13.41
C PRO A 43 12.22 6.36 12.84
N PRO A 44 11.50 7.33 12.27
CA PRO A 44 12.10 8.60 11.88
C PRO A 44 12.89 9.17 13.07
N ASN A 45 14.13 9.61 12.84
CA ASN A 45 14.92 10.29 13.87
C ASN A 45 14.43 11.72 14.11
N ASP A 46 13.72 12.28 13.14
CA ASP A 46 13.25 13.65 13.15
C ASP A 46 11.82 13.75 13.67
N PRO A 47 11.46 14.87 14.33
CA PRO A 47 10.08 15.11 14.72
C PRO A 47 9.16 15.09 13.48
N PRO A 48 7.88 14.71 13.65
CA PRO A 48 6.89 14.82 12.58
C PRO A 48 6.92 16.23 11.98
N PRO A 49 6.72 16.37 10.66
CA PRO A 49 6.73 17.68 10.04
C PRO A 49 5.63 18.55 10.69
N ALA A 50 5.94 19.83 10.93
CA ALA A 50 5.02 20.79 11.51
C ALA A 50 3.97 21.23 10.47
N VAL A 51 3.12 20.29 10.05
CA VAL A 51 2.01 20.53 9.14
C VAL A 51 0.72 20.75 9.94
N PRO A 52 -0.11 21.75 9.56
CA PRO A 52 -1.41 21.92 10.19
C PRO A 52 -2.29 20.68 9.93
N PRO A 53 -3.27 20.40 10.80
CA PRO A 53 -4.26 19.36 10.55
C PRO A 53 -4.88 19.53 9.17
N TRP A 54 -5.11 18.42 8.47
CA TRP A 54 -5.84 18.43 7.21
C TRP A 54 -7.21 19.07 7.44
N PRO A 55 -7.56 20.19 6.75
CA PRO A 55 -8.76 20.97 7.05
C PRO A 55 -10.07 20.22 6.71
N GLY A 56 -9.99 19.04 6.12
CA GLY A 56 -11.11 18.26 5.65
C GLY A 56 -11.24 18.31 4.13
N PRO A 57 -12.25 17.63 3.56
CA PRO A 57 -12.48 17.65 2.13
C PRO A 57 -12.81 19.08 1.68
N LEU A 58 -12.27 19.49 0.53
CA LEU A 58 -12.44 20.82 -0.05
C LEU A 58 -13.88 21.11 -0.55
N GLY A 59 -14.82 20.19 -0.32
CA GLY A 59 -16.21 20.29 -0.78
C GLY A 59 -16.39 20.12 -2.29
N GLU A 60 -15.34 19.71 -2.99
CA GLU A 60 -15.37 19.41 -4.43
C GLU A 60 -16.37 18.28 -4.71
N ARG A 61 -17.07 18.37 -5.84
CA ARG A 61 -17.93 17.27 -6.28
C ARG A 61 -17.04 16.08 -6.63
N ALA A 62 -17.32 14.92 -6.05
CA ALA A 62 -16.70 13.69 -6.49
C ALA A 62 -17.08 13.42 -7.95
N ASP A 63 -16.07 13.22 -8.79
CA ASP A 63 -16.23 12.79 -10.17
C ASP A 63 -16.30 11.25 -10.17
N TRP A 64 -17.51 10.71 -10.25
CA TRP A 64 -17.84 9.31 -9.92
C TRP A 64 -17.42 8.30 -10.99
N TRP A 65 -16.61 8.69 -11.96
CA TRP A 65 -16.35 7.90 -13.15
C TRP A 65 -15.49 6.64 -12.91
N TRP A 66 -15.02 6.47 -11.67
CA TRP A 66 -14.29 5.31 -11.17
C TRP A 66 -15.12 4.44 -10.21
N TYR A 67 -16.37 4.84 -9.90
CA TYR A 67 -17.20 4.18 -8.91
C TYR A 67 -18.67 4.16 -9.32
N ASP A 68 -19.22 2.96 -9.52
CA ASP A 68 -20.66 2.74 -9.69
C ASP A 68 -21.30 2.59 -8.30
N PRO A 69 -22.22 3.48 -7.89
CA PRO A 69 -22.86 3.40 -6.58
C PRO A 69 -23.67 2.11 -6.42
N PHE A 70 -23.49 1.42 -5.29
CA PHE A 70 -24.29 0.25 -4.95
C PHE A 70 -25.79 0.55 -5.04
N GLN A 71 -26.51 -0.21 -5.87
CA GLN A 71 -27.96 -0.19 -5.96
C GLN A 71 -28.54 -1.34 -5.12
N PRO A 72 -29.32 -1.07 -4.06
CA PRO A 72 -29.94 -2.12 -3.28
C PRO A 72 -30.95 -2.90 -4.12
N GLN A 73 -30.90 -4.23 -4.03
CA GLN A 73 -31.83 -5.10 -4.74
C GLN A 73 -33.17 -5.18 -3.98
N PRO A 74 -34.32 -5.15 -4.67
CA PRO A 74 -35.62 -5.28 -4.01
C PRO A 74 -35.73 -6.61 -3.23
N PRO A 75 -36.49 -6.64 -2.12
CA PRO A 75 -36.68 -7.85 -1.33
C PRO A 75 -37.33 -8.96 -2.17
N PRO A 76 -37.02 -10.24 -1.88
CA PRO A 76 -37.61 -11.37 -2.61
C PRO A 76 -39.14 -11.40 -2.43
N SER A 77 -39.86 -11.76 -3.50
CA SER A 77 -41.31 -11.93 -3.47
C SER A 77 -41.71 -13.17 -2.67
N THR A 78 -42.63 -13.03 -1.72
CA THR A 78 -43.27 -14.15 -1.03
C THR A 78 -44.10 -14.96 -2.03
N ASN A 79 -43.87 -16.27 -2.09
CA ASN A 79 -44.67 -17.23 -2.88
C ASN A 79 -45.94 -17.59 -2.11
#